data_AF-I1YLA5-F1
#
_entry.id   AF-I1YLA5-F1
#
_cell.length_a   1.000
_cell.length_b   1.000
_cell.length_c   1.000
_cell.angle_alpha   90.00
_cell.angle_beta   90.00
_cell.angle_gamma   90.00
#
_symmetry.space_group_name_H-M   'P 1'
#
loop_
_entity.id
_entity.type
_entity.pdbx_description
1 polymer ?
#
loop_
_entity_poly.entity_id
_entity_poly.type
_entity_poly.pdbx_seq_one_letter_code
_entity_poly.pdbx_strand_id
1 'polypeptide(L)' 'MQRFKKPIRAGVSALILFFVGVLLHSAYADKPVISLNSPVSFPVDI' A
#
# COMPACT_ATOMS: atom_id res chain seq x y z
N MET A 1 -30.05 15.23 -19.37
CA MET A 1 -28.58 14.98 -19.44
C MET A 1 -27.84 14.88 -18.09
N GLN A 2 -28.48 14.96 -16.90
CA GLN A 2 -27.74 14.84 -15.63
C GLN A 2 -27.51 13.39 -15.12
N ARG A 3 -28.21 12.40 -15.68
CA ARG A 3 -28.20 11.01 -15.18
C ARG A 3 -26.88 10.26 -15.43
N PHE A 4 -26.12 10.65 -16.45
CA PHE A 4 -24.82 10.06 -16.80
C PHE A 4 -23.63 10.59 -15.99
N LYS A 5 -23.78 11.69 -15.24
CA LYS A 5 -22.67 12.29 -14.48
C LYS A 5 -22.35 11.53 -13.18
N LYS A 6 -23.35 10.86 -12.60
CA LYS A 6 -23.24 10.11 -11.34
C LYS A 6 -22.37 8.84 -11.46
N PRO A 7 -22.55 7.96 -12.47
CA PRO A 7 -21.71 6.77 -12.59
C PRO A 7 -20.26 7.10 -12.95
N ILE A 8 -20.01 8.15 -13.73
CA ILE A 8 -18.65 8.59 -14.08
C ILE A 8 -17.90 9.03 -12.81
N ARG A 9 -18.54 9.80 -11.93
CA ARG A 9 -17.93 10.24 -10.68
C ARG A 9 -17.54 9.07 -9.79
N ALA A 10 -18.41 8.06 -9.69
CA ALA A 10 -18.14 6.85 -8.92
C ALA A 10 -16.99 6.02 -9.50
N GLY A 11 -16.94 5.87 -10.83
CA GLY A 11 -15.85 5.19 -11.53
C GLY A 11 -14.51 5.89 -11.34
N VAL A 12 -14.48 7.22 -11.49
CA VAL A 12 -13.26 8.03 -11.29
C VAL A 12 -12.80 7.95 -9.84
N SER A 13 -13.70 8.01 -8.85
CA SER A 13 -13.31 7.88 -7.44
C SER A 13 -12.72 6.50 -7.11
N ALA A 14 -13.28 5.43 -7.67
CA ALA A 14 -12.75 4.08 -7.46
C ALA A 14 -11.36 3.91 -8.07
N LEU A 15 -11.16 4.46 -9.28
CA LEU A 15 -9.86 4.44 -9.95
C LEU A 15 -8.79 5.19 -9.14
N ILE A 16 -9.12 6.37 -8.62
CA ILE A 16 -8.20 7.14 -7.76
C ILE A 16 -7.84 6.35 -6.51
N LEU A 17 -8.82 5.72 -5.85
CA LEU A 17 -8.58 4.93 -4.64
C LEU A 17 -7.65 3.74 -4.91
N PHE A 18 -7.83 3.08 -6.05
CA PHE A 18 -6.96 2.00 -6.50
C PHE A 18 -5.51 2.45 -6.70
N PHE A 19 -5.30 3.55 -7.44
CA PHE A 19 -3.95 4.09 -7.68
C PHE A 19 -3.26 4.52 -6.38
N VAL A 20 -3.98 5.14 -5.46
CA VAL A 20 -3.45 5.53 -4.15
C VAL A 20 -3.02 4.28 -3.35
N GLY A 21 -3.83 3.22 -3.37
CA GLY A 21 -3.48 1.95 -2.71
C GLY A 21 -2.23 1.29 -3.29
N VAL A 22 -2.06 1.30 -4.61
CA VAL A 22 -0.86 0.78 -5.29
C VAL A 22 0.38 1.61 -4.94
N LEU A 23 0.27 2.94 -4.94
CA LEU A 23 1.36 3.84 -4.56
C LEU A 23 1.77 3.64 -3.10
N LEU A 24 0.81 3.51 -2.19
CA LEU A 24 1.05 3.18 -0.78
C LEU A 24 1.72 1.82 -0.65
N HIS A 25 1.21 0.79 -1.34
CA HIS A 25 1.83 -0.52 -1.28
C HIS A 25 3.28 -0.46 -1.78
N SER A 26 3.54 0.20 -2.92
CA SER A 26 4.90 0.36 -3.45
C SER A 26 5.82 1.18 -2.53
N ALA A 27 5.31 2.24 -1.90
CA ALA A 27 6.11 3.08 -1.00
C ALA A 27 6.43 2.40 0.35
N TYR A 28 5.65 1.39 0.72
CA TYR A 28 5.81 0.65 1.98
C TYR A 28 6.30 -0.79 1.79
N ALA A 29 6.31 -1.33 0.57
CA ALA A 29 6.79 -2.69 0.27
C ALA A 29 8.28 -2.86 0.53
N ASP A 30 9.07 -1.82 0.31
CA ASP A 30 10.53 -1.83 0.54
C ASP A 30 10.91 -1.33 1.94
N LYS A 31 9.93 -0.95 2.79
CA LYS A 31 10.25 -0.59 4.17
C LYS A 31 10.53 -1.89 4.94
N PRO A 32 11.73 -2.05 5.54
CA PRO A 32 12.00 -3.20 6.38
C PRO A 32 10.98 -3.19 7.51
N VAL A 33 10.17 -4.24 7.59
CA VAL A 33 9.32 -4.50 8.77
C VAL A 33 10.30 -4.78 9.90
N ILE A 34 10.59 -3.77 10.71
CA ILE A 34 11.42 -3.91 11.89
C ILE A 34 10.65 -4.82 12.84
N SER A 35 10.97 -6.11 12.79
CA SER A 35 10.45 -7.08 13.72
C SER A 35 11.09 -6.79 15.06
N LEU A 36 10.31 -6.21 15.99
CA LEU A 36 10.72 -5.98 17.38
C LEU A 36 11.07 -7.28 18.13
N ASN A 37 10.86 -8.44 17.49
CA ASN A 37 11.12 -9.76 18.04
C ASN A 37 12.06 -10.60 17.13
N SER A 38 12.81 -9.97 16.21
CA SER A 38 13.80 -10.72 15.42
C SER A 38 14.88 -11.23 16.37
N PRO A 39 15.15 -12.55 16.42
CA PRO A 39 16.24 -13.08 17.23
C PRO A 39 17.54 -12.48 16.70
N VAL A 40 18.19 -11.65 17.52
CA VAL A 40 19.56 -11.21 17.28
C VAL A 40 20.42 -12.46 17.40
N SER A 41 20.72 -13.10 16.27
CA SER A 41 21.75 -14.12 16.21
C SER A 41 23.09 -13.40 16.37
N PHE A 42 23.55 -13.27 17.62
CA PHE A 42 24.93 -12.93 17.91
C PHE A 42 25.84 -13.94 17.20
N PRO A 43 26.91 -13.51 16.52
CA PRO A 43 27.89 -14.44 15.99
C PRO A 43 28.51 -15.16 17.19
N VAL A 44 28.13 -16.41 17.38
CA VAL A 44 28.80 -17.30 18.31
C VAL A 44 29.98 -17.85 17.54
N ASP A 45 31.12 -17.14 17.64
CA ASP A 45 32.42 -17.63 17.19
C ASP A 45 32.76 -18.90 18.02
N ILE A 46 32.65 -20.08 17.40
CA ILE A 46 33.16 -21.37 17.89
C ILE A 46 34.21 -21.87 16.91
#